data_AF-A0A352VMR8-F1
#
_entry.id   AF-A0A352VMR8-F1
#
_cell.length_a   1.000
_cell.length_b   1.000
_cell.length_c   1.000
_cell.angle_alpha   90.00
_cell.angle_beta   90.00
_cell.angle_gamma   90.00
#
_symmetry.space_group_name_H-M   'P 1'
#
loop_
_entity.id
_entity.type
_entity.pdbx_description
1 polymer ?
#
loop_
_entity_poly.entity_id
_entity_poly.type
_entity_poly.pdbx_seq_one_letter_code
_entity_poly.pdbx_strand_id
1 'polypeptide(L)'
;MNTMKKRTVTVLTLVLGTVFAAPMLDAPRLQAQQRGSDPEHTLPLTWDRWLDHDEIGERMQLMQRTWPDLLSLQSLGNSFGGREMWLMTINNPRTGSELEKAGMFIEANVHGNEIQGGEVALYTIWYLMENYGEIDEITRLVDERVFYILPTVNP
;
A
#
# COMPACT_ATOMS: atom_id res chain seq x y z
N MET A 1 79.00 -15.43 -20.00
CA MET A 1 79.63 -14.09 -20.13
C MET A 1 78.56 -13.05 -19.80
N ASN A 2 78.79 -12.26 -18.76
CA ASN A 2 77.98 -11.16 -18.20
C ASN A 2 76.54 -11.39 -17.70
N THR A 3 76.46 -11.78 -16.42
CA THR A 3 75.33 -11.53 -15.51
C THR A 3 75.25 -10.05 -15.10
N MET A 4 74.27 -9.31 -15.60
CA MET A 4 73.88 -8.00 -15.02
C MET A 4 72.79 -8.20 -13.96
N LYS A 5 73.14 -7.94 -12.69
CA LYS A 5 72.19 -7.79 -11.58
C LYS A 5 71.39 -6.49 -11.76
N LYS A 6 70.09 -6.57 -12.05
CA LYS A 6 69.18 -5.42 -11.95
C LYS A 6 68.86 -5.17 -10.48
N ARG A 7 69.12 -3.95 -10.00
CA ARG A 7 68.83 -3.51 -8.64
C ARG A 7 67.33 -3.21 -8.52
N THR A 8 66.67 -3.88 -7.59
CA THR A 8 65.29 -3.61 -7.17
C THR A 8 65.26 -2.30 -6.39
N VAL A 9 64.49 -1.32 -6.85
CA VAL A 9 64.13 -0.12 -6.07
C VAL A 9 62.70 -0.32 -5.60
N THR A 10 62.54 -0.63 -4.31
CA THR A 10 61.23 -0.67 -3.65
C THR A 10 60.83 0.77 -3.32
N VAL A 11 59.86 1.32 -4.05
CA VAL A 11 59.20 2.58 -3.68
C VAL A 11 58.12 2.22 -2.66
N LEU A 12 58.34 2.62 -1.40
CA LEU A 12 57.38 2.48 -0.33
C LEU A 12 56.36 3.63 -0.43
N THR A 13 55.22 3.39 -1.08
CA THR A 13 54.12 4.36 -1.14
C THR A 13 53.37 4.34 0.19
N LEU A 14 53.54 5.38 1.00
CA LEU A 14 52.77 5.60 2.22
C LEU A 14 51.36 6.06 1.82
N VAL A 15 50.38 5.15 1.81
CA VAL A 15 48.96 5.52 1.64
C VAL A 15 48.46 6.06 2.97
N LEU A 16 48.36 7.38 3.07
CA LEU A 16 47.72 8.09 4.17
C LEU A 16 46.22 7.77 4.12
N GLY A 17 45.74 6.91 5.02
CA GLY A 17 44.33 6.57 5.12
C GLY A 17 43.52 7.78 5.59
N THR A 18 42.82 8.44 4.67
CA THR A 18 41.75 9.37 5.01
C THR A 18 40.56 8.55 5.52
N VAL A 19 40.45 8.45 6.85
CA VAL A 19 39.21 7.99 7.49
C VAL A 19 38.18 9.09 7.26
N PHE A 20 37.33 8.92 6.24
CA PHE A 20 36.08 9.65 6.19
C PHE A 20 35.25 9.19 7.39
N ALA A 21 35.19 10.01 8.44
CA ALA A 21 34.15 9.90 9.43
C ALA A 21 32.83 10.26 8.74
N ALA A 22 32.19 9.27 8.12
CA ALA A 22 30.79 9.40 7.76
C ALA A 22 30.04 9.74 9.05
N PRO A 23 29.17 10.77 9.07
CA PRO A 23 28.30 10.94 10.20
C PRO A 23 27.53 9.63 10.33
N MET A 24 27.61 8.97 11.47
CA MET A 24 26.73 7.86 11.78
C MET A 24 25.33 8.44 11.82
N LEU A 25 24.68 8.46 10.65
CA LEU A 25 23.26 8.70 10.54
C LEU A 25 22.61 7.62 11.40
N ASP A 26 21.95 8.09 12.43
CA ASP A 26 21.26 7.34 13.46
C ASP A 26 20.51 6.14 12.84
N ALA A 27 21.08 4.94 12.91
CA ALA A 27 20.44 3.70 12.47
C ALA A 27 18.98 3.55 12.97
N PRO A 28 18.61 3.99 14.20
CA PRO A 28 17.22 3.97 14.62
C PRO A 28 16.30 4.93 13.84
N ARG A 29 16.80 6.05 13.30
CA ARG A 29 16.01 6.94 12.41
C ARG A 29 15.73 6.29 11.07
N LEU A 30 16.70 5.57 10.50
CA LEU A 30 16.51 4.85 9.25
C LEU A 30 15.51 3.70 9.41
N GLN A 31 15.53 2.98 10.53
CA GLN A 31 14.53 1.94 10.83
C GLN A 31 13.13 2.52 11.11
N ALA A 32 13.04 3.64 11.82
CA ALA A 32 11.77 4.32 12.06
C ALA A 32 11.16 4.95 10.80
N GLN A 33 11.99 5.33 9.81
CA GLN A 33 11.51 5.74 8.48
C GLN A 33 11.11 4.55 7.60
N GLN A 34 11.61 3.34 7.89
CA GLN A 34 11.28 2.12 7.15
C GLN A 34 9.99 1.44 7.62
N ARG A 35 9.60 1.64 8.88
CA ARG A 35 8.27 1.22 9.36
C ARG A 35 7.31 2.39 9.20
N GLY A 36 6.32 2.24 8.32
CA GLY A 36 5.20 3.16 8.27
C GLY A 36 4.52 3.28 9.64
N SER A 37 3.71 4.33 9.84
CA SER A 37 2.86 4.46 11.03
C SER A 37 1.76 3.41 11.11
N ASP A 38 1.62 2.61 10.05
CA ASP A 38 0.61 1.58 9.94
C ASP A 38 0.85 0.44 10.94
N PRO A 39 -0.22 -0.12 11.53
CA PRO A 39 -0.13 -1.30 12.38
C PRO A 39 0.36 -2.53 11.60
N GLU A 40 0.63 -3.62 12.32
CA GLU A 40 0.93 -4.91 11.68
C GLU A 40 -0.21 -5.32 10.74
N HIS A 41 0.15 -5.82 9.56
CA HIS A 41 -0.79 -6.07 8.48
C HIS A 41 -0.37 -7.28 7.64
N THR A 42 -1.37 -7.94 7.05
CA THR A 42 -1.23 -9.16 6.27
C THR A 42 -0.80 -8.86 4.83
N LEU A 43 -1.42 -7.88 4.20
CA LEU A 43 -1.14 -7.49 2.81
C LEU A 43 0.00 -6.49 2.75
N PRO A 44 1.09 -6.77 2.02
CA PRO A 44 2.25 -5.88 1.92
C PRO A 44 2.00 -4.73 0.93
N LEU A 45 0.88 -4.00 1.09
CA LEU A 45 0.58 -2.82 0.30
C LEU A 45 1.33 -1.62 0.85
N THR A 46 1.89 -0.81 -0.04
CA THR A 46 2.52 0.46 0.32
C THR A 46 1.64 1.65 -0.09
N TRP A 47 1.69 2.72 0.70
CA TRP A 47 0.92 3.96 0.51
C TRP A 47 1.85 5.14 0.22
N ASP A 48 2.89 4.90 -0.59
CA ASP A 48 4.01 5.80 -0.84
C ASP A 48 4.03 6.40 -2.26
N ARG A 49 3.04 6.08 -3.08
CA ARG A 49 2.88 6.56 -4.45
C ARG A 49 1.41 6.56 -4.88
N TRP A 50 1.12 7.32 -5.93
CA TRP A 50 -0.18 7.27 -6.61
C TRP A 50 -0.26 6.06 -7.54
N LEU A 51 -1.43 5.45 -7.59
CA LEU A 51 -1.73 4.33 -8.47
C LEU A 51 -2.35 4.79 -9.78
N ASP A 52 -2.07 4.06 -10.85
CA ASP A 52 -2.90 4.15 -12.05
C ASP A 52 -4.17 3.28 -11.93
N HIS A 53 -5.04 3.36 -12.94
CA HIS A 53 -6.33 2.66 -12.93
C HIS A 53 -6.20 1.13 -12.83
N ASP A 54 -5.21 0.56 -13.52
CA ASP A 54 -5.02 -0.88 -13.55
C ASP A 54 -4.50 -1.35 -12.20
N GLU A 55 -3.56 -0.61 -11.59
CA GLU A 55 -3.05 -0.87 -10.25
C GLU A 55 -4.13 -0.75 -9.16
N ILE A 56 -5.06 0.22 -9.28
CA ILE A 56 -6.24 0.32 -8.40
C ILE A 56 -7.06 -0.99 -8.50
N GLY A 57 -7.36 -1.42 -9.72
CA GLY A 57 -8.10 -2.66 -9.97
C GLY A 57 -7.39 -3.90 -9.39
N GLU A 58 -6.09 -4.02 -9.60
CA GLU A 58 -5.26 -5.12 -9.07
C GLU A 58 -5.30 -5.17 -7.54
N ARG A 59 -5.20 -4.02 -6.86
CA ARG A 59 -5.30 -3.95 -5.39
C ARG A 59 -6.69 -4.34 -4.90
N MET A 60 -7.75 -3.85 -5.54
CA MET A 60 -9.13 -4.22 -5.15
C MET A 60 -9.37 -5.72 -5.33
N GLN A 61 -8.91 -6.31 -6.43
CA GLN A 61 -9.02 -7.75 -6.66
C GLN A 61 -8.18 -8.56 -5.65
N LEU A 62 -6.98 -8.09 -5.28
CA LEU A 62 -6.17 -8.72 -4.26
C LEU A 62 -6.86 -8.71 -2.89
N MET A 63 -7.40 -7.56 -2.46
CA MET A 63 -8.15 -7.46 -1.21
C MET A 63 -9.36 -8.39 -1.22
N GLN A 64 -10.15 -8.42 -2.29
CA GLN A 64 -11.30 -9.31 -2.41
C GLN A 64 -10.92 -10.78 -2.27
N ARG A 65 -9.85 -11.23 -2.94
CA ARG A 65 -9.35 -12.61 -2.83
C ARG A 65 -8.84 -12.96 -1.43
N THR A 66 -8.39 -11.96 -0.67
CA THR A 66 -7.84 -12.14 0.68
C THR A 66 -8.95 -12.27 1.71
N TRP A 67 -10.04 -11.49 1.58
CA TRP A 67 -11.19 -11.51 2.49
C TRP A 67 -12.51 -11.80 1.75
N PRO A 68 -12.64 -12.96 1.07
CA PRO A 68 -13.77 -13.24 0.19
C PRO A 68 -15.11 -13.38 0.91
N ASP A 69 -15.10 -13.68 2.22
CA ASP A 69 -16.31 -13.81 3.03
C ASP A 69 -16.92 -12.45 3.43
N LEU A 70 -16.13 -11.37 3.36
CA LEU A 70 -16.53 -10.01 3.74
C LEU A 70 -16.60 -9.07 2.53
N LEU A 71 -15.83 -9.35 1.48
CA LEU A 71 -15.64 -8.49 0.33
C LEU A 71 -16.26 -9.07 -0.94
N SER A 72 -17.09 -8.28 -1.60
CA SER A 72 -17.57 -8.49 -2.96
C SER A 72 -17.06 -7.39 -3.87
N LEU A 73 -16.45 -7.74 -5.00
CA LEU A 73 -15.97 -6.79 -5.99
C LEU A 73 -16.80 -6.93 -7.26
N GLN A 74 -17.30 -5.80 -7.77
CA GLN A 74 -18.02 -5.74 -9.04
C GLN A 74 -17.60 -4.50 -9.82
N SER A 75 -17.94 -4.49 -11.11
CA SER A 75 -17.91 -3.28 -11.92
C SER A 75 -19.31 -2.68 -12.02
N LEU A 76 -19.40 -1.35 -11.90
CA LEU A 76 -20.61 -0.59 -12.20
C LEU A 76 -20.79 -0.33 -13.71
N GLY A 77 -19.87 -0.81 -14.52
CA GLY A 77 -19.80 -0.60 -15.95
C GLY A 77 -18.51 0.11 -16.37
N ASN A 78 -18.47 0.51 -17.62
CA ASN A 78 -17.31 1.19 -18.20
C ASN A 78 -17.51 2.70 -18.25
N SER A 79 -16.43 3.45 -17.97
CA SER A 79 -16.35 4.89 -18.21
C SER A 79 -16.41 5.21 -19.71
N PHE A 80 -16.48 6.50 -20.05
CA PHE A 80 -16.41 6.92 -21.45
C PHE A 80 -15.13 6.44 -22.15
N GLY A 81 -14.02 6.37 -21.41
CA GLY A 81 -12.73 5.87 -21.90
C GLY A 81 -12.63 4.34 -21.97
N GLY A 82 -13.69 3.61 -21.63
CA GLY A 82 -13.69 2.15 -21.62
C GLY A 82 -12.98 1.52 -20.41
N ARG A 83 -12.85 2.27 -19.30
CA ARG A 83 -12.25 1.79 -18.06
C ARG A 83 -13.31 1.32 -17.08
N GLU A 84 -13.11 0.16 -16.47
CA GLU A 84 -14.04 -0.42 -15.48
C GLU A 84 -14.17 0.49 -14.25
N MET A 85 -15.40 0.75 -13.80
CA MET A 85 -15.66 1.50 -12.56
C MET A 85 -15.86 0.52 -11.40
N TRP A 86 -14.79 0.28 -10.65
CA TRP A 86 -14.75 -0.74 -9.59
C TRP A 86 -15.50 -0.33 -8.33
N LEU A 87 -16.41 -1.19 -7.87
CA LEU A 87 -17.09 -1.04 -6.58
C LEU A 87 -16.75 -2.23 -5.66
N MET A 88 -16.18 -1.93 -4.50
CA MET A 88 -16.03 -2.89 -3.40
C MET A 88 -17.21 -2.79 -2.45
N THR A 89 -17.92 -3.87 -2.19
CA THR A 89 -18.88 -3.97 -1.09
C THR A 89 -18.23 -4.69 0.09
N ILE A 90 -18.25 -4.07 1.27
CA ILE A 90 -17.86 -4.68 2.55
C ILE A 90 -19.15 -5.00 3.32
N ASN A 91 -19.41 -6.27 3.58
CA ASN A 91 -20.51 -6.71 4.43
C ASN A 91 -20.13 -8.01 5.15
N ASN A 92 -20.33 -8.09 6.46
CA ASN A 92 -20.28 -9.37 7.16
C ASN A 92 -21.64 -10.11 7.07
N PRO A 93 -21.79 -11.17 6.25
CA PRO A 93 -23.07 -11.87 6.12
C PRO A 93 -23.50 -12.61 7.39
N ARG A 94 -22.60 -12.87 8.34
CA ARG A 94 -22.92 -13.55 9.60
C ARG A 94 -23.72 -12.68 10.56
N THR A 95 -23.68 -11.36 10.39
CA THR A 95 -24.34 -10.39 11.28
C THR A 95 -25.53 -9.68 10.62
N GLY A 96 -25.93 -10.10 9.42
CA GLY A 96 -27.07 -9.57 8.68
C GLY A 96 -26.78 -9.47 7.19
N SER A 97 -27.84 -9.47 6.37
CA SER A 97 -27.69 -9.27 4.93
C SER A 97 -27.35 -7.82 4.59
N GLU A 98 -26.83 -7.61 3.38
CA GLU A 98 -26.39 -6.30 2.88
C GLU A 98 -27.48 -5.21 3.04
N LEU A 99 -28.72 -5.53 2.66
CA LEU A 99 -29.82 -4.56 2.63
C LEU A 99 -30.52 -4.36 3.99
N GLU A 100 -30.17 -5.14 5.01
CA GLU A 100 -30.74 -5.01 6.36
C GLU A 100 -29.92 -4.06 7.25
N LYS A 101 -28.71 -3.70 6.84
CA LYS A 101 -27.79 -2.84 7.57
C LYS A 101 -27.75 -1.43 6.97
N ALA A 102 -27.40 -0.44 7.79
CA ALA A 102 -27.17 0.91 7.29
C ALA A 102 -25.93 0.92 6.39
N GLY A 103 -26.13 1.37 5.14
CA GLY A 103 -25.07 1.48 4.13
C GLY A 103 -24.37 2.84 4.17
N MET A 104 -23.06 2.84 4.01
CA MET A 104 -22.24 4.02 3.77
C MET A 104 -21.63 3.92 2.37
N PHE A 105 -21.93 4.90 1.53
CA PHE A 105 -21.29 5.04 0.22
C PHE A 105 -20.10 5.99 0.33
N ILE A 106 -18.93 5.52 -0.08
CA ILE A 106 -17.69 6.30 -0.14
C ILE A 106 -17.24 6.27 -1.59
N GLU A 107 -17.22 7.45 -2.20
CA GLU A 107 -16.71 7.65 -3.55
C GLU A 107 -15.54 8.63 -3.54
N ALA A 108 -14.71 8.53 -4.57
CA ALA A 108 -13.66 9.48 -4.82
C ALA A 108 -13.39 9.69 -6.32
N ASN A 109 -12.56 10.70 -6.59
CA ASN A 109 -12.10 11.10 -7.91
C ASN A 109 -13.24 11.36 -8.91
N VAL A 110 -14.40 11.90 -8.48
CA VAL A 110 -15.38 12.48 -9.42
C VAL A 110 -14.73 13.56 -10.30
N HIS A 111 -13.84 14.35 -9.72
CA HIS A 111 -12.82 15.08 -10.46
C HIS A 111 -11.56 14.22 -10.51
N GLY A 112 -11.20 13.73 -11.70
CA GLY A 112 -10.08 12.80 -11.88
C GLY A 112 -8.69 13.37 -11.52
N ASN A 113 -8.58 14.68 -11.31
CA ASN A 113 -7.34 15.35 -10.87
C ASN A 113 -7.22 15.47 -9.33
N GLU A 114 -8.24 15.10 -8.56
CA GLU A 114 -8.24 15.09 -7.08
C GLU A 114 -7.77 13.72 -6.55
N ILE A 115 -6.62 13.25 -7.07
CA ILE A 115 -6.15 11.86 -7.00
C ILE A 115 -6.05 11.27 -5.59
N GLN A 116 -5.86 12.11 -4.56
CA GLN A 116 -5.71 11.69 -3.17
C GLN A 116 -6.93 10.93 -2.66
N GLY A 117 -8.13 11.25 -3.16
CA GLY A 117 -9.37 10.60 -2.72
C GLY A 117 -9.38 9.10 -3.02
N GLY A 118 -8.87 8.68 -4.19
CA GLY A 118 -8.82 7.27 -4.59
C GLY A 118 -7.93 6.45 -3.67
N GLU A 119 -6.78 6.98 -3.27
CA GLU A 119 -5.91 6.32 -2.28
C GLU A 119 -6.58 6.21 -0.90
N VAL A 120 -7.29 7.25 -0.45
CA VAL A 120 -8.03 7.21 0.83
C VAL A 120 -9.15 6.16 0.77
N ALA A 121 -9.84 6.03 -0.36
CA ALA A 121 -10.87 5.02 -0.56
C ALA A 121 -10.27 3.60 -0.47
N LEU A 122 -9.13 3.36 -1.12
CA LEU A 122 -8.42 2.08 -1.02
C LEU A 122 -7.88 1.81 0.39
N TYR A 123 -7.29 2.81 1.04
CA TYR A 123 -6.81 2.70 2.42
C TYR A 123 -7.95 2.37 3.37
N THR A 124 -9.14 2.93 3.14
CA THR A 124 -10.33 2.62 3.94
C THR A 124 -10.68 1.13 3.86
N ILE A 125 -10.70 0.54 2.67
CA ILE A 125 -10.96 -0.91 2.50
C ILE A 125 -9.90 -1.71 3.26
N TRP A 126 -8.63 -1.43 3.00
CA TRP A 126 -7.50 -2.13 3.60
C TRP A 126 -7.51 -2.01 5.13
N TYR A 127 -7.68 -0.81 5.66
CA TYR A 127 -7.67 -0.53 7.10
C TYR A 127 -8.82 -1.24 7.81
N LEU A 128 -10.02 -1.23 7.24
CA LEU A 128 -11.16 -1.95 7.83
C LEU A 128 -10.91 -3.45 7.90
N MET A 129 -10.25 -4.03 6.89
CA MET A 129 -10.03 -5.48 6.82
C MET A 129 -8.82 -5.95 7.63
N GLU A 130 -7.70 -5.24 7.60
CA GLU A 130 -6.52 -5.58 8.41
C GLU A 130 -6.79 -5.45 9.91
N ASN A 131 -7.75 -4.60 10.31
CA ASN A 131 -8.08 -4.38 11.72
C ASN A 131 -9.40 -5.07 12.14
N TYR A 132 -10.07 -5.80 11.24
CA TYR A 132 -11.24 -6.59 11.59
C TYR A 132 -10.84 -7.79 12.45
N GLY A 133 -11.39 -7.88 13.67
CA GLY A 133 -11.00 -8.88 14.66
C GLY A 133 -9.85 -8.46 15.58
N GLU A 134 -9.15 -7.36 15.25
CA GLU A 134 -8.02 -6.85 16.03
C GLU A 134 -8.41 -5.58 16.83
N ILE A 135 -9.21 -4.69 16.23
CA ILE A 135 -9.74 -3.48 16.90
C ILE A 135 -11.25 -3.64 17.12
N ASP A 136 -11.70 -3.55 18.37
CA ASP A 136 -13.11 -3.75 18.76
C ASP A 136 -14.06 -2.80 18.02
N GLU A 137 -13.70 -1.51 17.91
CA GLU A 137 -14.53 -0.52 17.22
C GLU A 137 -14.64 -0.79 15.71
N ILE A 138 -13.57 -1.26 15.07
CA ILE A 138 -13.56 -1.61 13.63
C ILE A 138 -14.36 -2.89 13.41
N THR A 139 -14.20 -3.89 14.29
CA THR A 139 -14.97 -5.12 14.27
C THR A 139 -16.46 -4.83 14.36
N ARG A 140 -16.86 -4.01 15.33
CA ARG A 140 -18.25 -3.56 15.47
C ARG A 140 -18.74 -2.81 14.24
N LEU A 141 -17.91 -1.95 13.67
CA LEU A 141 -18.27 -1.17 12.49
C LEU A 141 -18.54 -2.05 11.26
N VAL A 142 -17.68 -3.03 10.98
CA VAL A 142 -17.82 -3.99 9.87
C VAL A 142 -19.00 -4.94 10.10
N ASP A 143 -19.25 -5.33 11.36
CA ASP A 143 -20.38 -6.22 11.70
C ASP A 143 -21.73 -5.50 11.54
N GLU A 144 -21.85 -4.24 11.94
CA GLU A 144 -23.13 -3.54 11.99
C GLU A 144 -23.44 -2.66 10.75
N ARG A 145 -22.49 -2.43 9.84
CA ARG A 145 -22.65 -1.56 8.66
C ARG A 145 -22.29 -2.27 7.37
N VAL A 146 -22.68 -1.65 6.26
CA VAL A 146 -22.24 -2.01 4.92
C VAL A 146 -21.50 -0.83 4.31
N PHE A 147 -20.39 -1.10 3.64
CA PHE A 147 -19.63 -0.07 2.93
C PHE A 147 -19.63 -0.35 1.44
N TYR A 148 -19.89 0.71 0.67
CA TYR A 148 -19.83 0.72 -0.78
C TYR A 148 -18.70 1.66 -1.22
N ILE A 149 -17.61 0.99 -1.60
CA ILE A 149 -16.25 1.36 -1.98
C ILE A 149 -15.98 1.78 -3.43
N LEU A 150 -16.14 3.04 -3.89
CA LEU A 150 -15.84 3.42 -5.29
C LEU A 150 -14.64 4.38 -5.38
N PRO A 151 -13.40 3.89 -5.60
CA PRO A 151 -12.21 4.74 -5.54
C PRO A 151 -12.12 5.79 -6.65
N THR A 152 -12.68 5.49 -7.82
CA THR A 152 -12.68 6.41 -8.96
C THR A 152 -14.01 6.39 -9.70
N VAL A 153 -14.73 7.52 -9.62
CA VAL A 153 -15.94 7.78 -10.41
C VAL A 153 -15.58 8.22 -11.84
N ASN A 154 -14.40 8.81 -12.04
CA ASN A 154 -13.94 9.33 -13.33
C ASN A 154 -12.55 8.75 -13.70
N PRO A 155 -12.48 7.45 -14.04
CA PRO A 155 -11.24 6.77 -14.40
C PRO A 155 -10.73 7.05 -15.81
#